data_AF-A0A2T2NS85-F1
#
_entry.id   AF-A0A2T2NS85-F1
#
_cell.length_a   1.000
_cell.length_b   1.000
_cell.length_c   1.000
_cell.angle_alpha   90.00
_cell.angle_beta   90.00
_cell.angle_gamma   90.00
#
_symmetry.space_group_name_H-M   'P 1'
#
loop_
_entity.id
_entity.type
_entity.pdbx_description
1 polymer ?
#
loop_
_entity_poly.entity_id
_entity_poly.type
_entity_poly.pdbx_seq_one_letter_code
_entity_poly.pdbx_strand_id
1 'polypeptide(L)'
;MRLPYFIGISACLVVVVVADVAFDPPHTNFSIPFENHSHAQKWDLLDPAKDEEWNKAVCKGNKLMQAMQAGDSEAIKLYSPSPPTVQSHWKFPDAFRDWFWFVSDAAEVKPGIELLDEVWGLGDALRGIGVSAGPVEDRNLSGKNKVLYATHGWPWDEHDQEIDAKGQKYKVPGNTKIYRATDALMVYGINNEEGVMCTLIQLSPKFKVRYREDWEEDDLPELQKASDIAWGLWNYDEKLTDERRKSLRYFAVSAISNWGTKALIKRAIGNSPLNPWLTKEGGDK
;
A
#
# COMPACT_ATOMS: atom_id res chain seq x y z
N MET A 1 -1.97 -35.29 -3.56
CA MET A 1 -0.61 -35.25 -4.13
C MET A 1 0.12 -34.12 -3.43
N ARG A 2 1.06 -34.45 -2.53
CA ARG A 2 1.80 -33.48 -1.71
C ARG A 2 2.98 -32.95 -2.53
N LEU A 3 3.07 -31.63 -2.70
CA LEU A 3 4.27 -31.00 -3.28
C LEU A 3 5.13 -30.40 -2.16
N PRO A 4 6.45 -30.58 -2.22
CA PRO A 4 7.38 -30.39 -1.11
C PRO A 4 7.83 -28.92 -0.97
N TYR A 5 8.35 -28.65 0.22
CA TYR A 5 9.16 -27.51 0.63
C TYR A 5 10.12 -27.01 -0.47
N PHE A 6 10.19 -25.69 -0.65
CA PHE A 6 11.33 -25.02 -1.28
C PHE A 6 11.84 -23.86 -0.40
N ILE A 7 13.15 -23.92 -0.17
CA ILE A 7 13.99 -23.00 0.60
C ILE A 7 14.53 -21.93 -0.36
N GLY A 8 14.50 -20.66 0.07
CA GLY A 8 15.61 -19.74 -0.13
C GLY A 8 15.54 -18.72 -1.27
N ILE A 9 15.93 -17.49 -0.88
CA ILE A 9 16.38 -16.33 -1.68
C ILE A 9 15.27 -15.43 -2.22
N SER A 10 15.03 -14.31 -1.53
CA SER A 10 15.42 -12.99 -2.06
C SER A 10 15.46 -11.96 -0.95
N ALA A 11 16.52 -11.16 -0.91
CA ALA A 11 16.65 -10.02 -0.02
C ALA A 11 15.63 -8.94 -0.44
N CYS A 12 14.41 -9.03 0.05
CA CYS A 12 13.41 -7.98 -0.11
C CYS A 12 13.56 -6.99 1.04
N LEU A 13 14.44 -5.98 0.87
CA LEU A 13 14.19 -4.69 1.48
C LEU A 13 14.98 -3.59 0.78
N VAL A 14 14.31 -2.90 -0.12
CA VAL A 14 14.50 -1.45 -0.22
C VAL A 14 13.13 -0.84 0.00
N VAL A 15 12.91 -0.29 1.20
CA VAL A 15 11.80 0.63 1.41
C VAL A 15 12.24 1.93 0.75
N VAL A 16 11.74 2.16 -0.46
CA VAL A 16 11.87 3.48 -1.07
C VAL A 16 10.82 4.36 -0.37
N VAL A 17 11.28 5.24 0.51
CA VAL A 17 10.47 6.33 1.04
C VAL A 17 10.56 7.47 0.04
N VAL A 18 9.50 7.69 -0.73
CA VAL A 18 9.37 8.93 -1.50
C VAL A 18 8.37 9.81 -0.76
N ALA A 19 8.80 11.02 -0.47
CA ALA A 19 8.05 11.97 0.30
C ALA A 19 7.45 13.07 -0.58
N ASP A 20 6.14 13.22 -0.43
CA ASP A 20 5.29 14.36 -0.79
C ASP A 20 4.96 14.53 -2.29
N VAL A 21 3.77 14.06 -2.66
CA VAL A 21 2.91 14.84 -3.56
C VAL A 21 1.69 15.28 -2.77
N ALA A 22 1.39 16.58 -2.85
CA ALA A 22 0.15 17.14 -2.37
C ALA A 22 -0.99 16.58 -3.22
N PHE A 23 -1.49 15.41 -2.87
CA PHE A 23 -2.70 14.85 -3.44
C PHE A 23 -3.82 15.04 -2.42
N ASP A 24 -4.77 15.90 -2.75
CA ASP A 24 -6.08 15.91 -2.09
C ASP A 24 -6.85 14.70 -2.67
N PRO A 25 -7.06 13.62 -1.90
CA PRO A 25 -7.77 12.47 -2.41
C PRO A 25 -9.21 12.91 -2.73
N PRO A 26 -9.73 12.60 -3.92
CA PRO A 26 -11.09 13.00 -4.30
C PRO A 26 -12.18 12.39 -3.40
N HIS A 27 -11.84 11.45 -2.52
CA HIS A 27 -12.77 10.72 -1.64
C HIS A 27 -12.63 11.07 -0.15
N THR A 28 -12.07 12.24 0.18
CA THR A 28 -12.09 12.74 1.56
C THR A 28 -12.52 14.20 1.59
N ASN A 29 -13.69 14.48 2.17
CA ASN A 29 -14.08 15.80 2.69
C ASN A 29 -13.22 16.20 3.91
N PHE A 30 -11.91 15.94 3.86
CA PHE A 30 -10.93 16.42 4.82
C PHE A 30 -10.19 17.58 4.16
N SER A 31 -10.76 18.78 4.25
CA SER A 31 -10.01 20.01 4.08
C SER A 31 -9.04 20.14 5.25
N ILE A 32 -7.83 19.60 5.09
CA ILE A 32 -6.70 19.98 5.93
C ILE A 32 -6.37 21.42 5.52
N PRO A 33 -6.27 22.40 6.46
CA PRO A 33 -5.87 23.75 6.10
C PRO A 33 -4.49 23.69 5.45
N PHE A 34 -4.44 23.91 4.14
CA PHE A 34 -3.20 24.00 3.39
C PHE A 34 -2.60 25.38 3.64
N GLU A 35 -1.72 25.48 4.63
CA GLU A 35 -0.78 26.59 4.67
C GLU A 35 0.31 26.33 3.61
N ASN A 36 0.52 27.33 2.75
CA ASN A 36 1.58 27.35 1.73
C ASN A 36 2.96 27.32 2.40
N HIS A 37 3.43 26.14 2.76
CA HIS A 37 4.81 25.90 3.18
C HIS A 37 5.57 25.28 1.99
N SER A 38 6.72 25.86 1.64
CA SER A 38 7.65 25.28 0.66
C SER A 38 8.01 23.83 1.03
N HIS A 39 8.31 23.00 0.03
CA HIS A 39 8.61 21.56 0.21
C HIS A 39 9.70 21.26 1.25
N ALA A 40 10.65 22.19 1.46
CA ALA A 40 11.66 22.08 2.50
C ALA A 40 11.07 22.22 3.92
N GLN A 41 10.07 23.09 4.10
CA GLN A 41 9.58 23.50 5.42
C GLN A 41 8.77 22.41 6.15
N LYS A 42 8.15 21.44 5.47
CA LYS A 42 7.30 20.44 6.15
C LYS A 42 8.07 19.40 6.97
N TRP A 43 9.30 19.09 6.58
CA TRP A 43 10.18 18.20 7.36
C TRP A 43 10.89 18.93 8.50
N ASP A 44 11.09 20.24 8.34
CA ASP A 44 11.78 21.08 9.31
C ASP A 44 10.95 21.34 10.58
N LEU A 45 9.61 21.31 10.47
CA LEU A 45 8.69 21.61 11.58
C LEU A 45 8.51 20.45 12.59
N LEU A 46 9.00 19.26 12.29
CA LEU A 46 8.81 18.07 13.11
C LEU A 46 10.02 17.76 13.97
N ASP A 47 9.87 17.56 15.27
CA ASP A 47 10.97 17.01 16.07
C ASP A 47 11.25 15.54 15.68
N PRO A 48 12.52 15.09 15.64
CA PRO A 48 12.84 13.68 15.49
C PRO A 48 12.19 12.83 16.60
N ALA A 49 11.82 11.59 16.28
CA ALA A 49 11.19 10.68 17.24
C ALA A 49 12.05 10.47 18.50
N LYS A 50 11.41 10.37 19.67
CA LYS A 50 12.11 10.12 20.94
C LYS A 50 12.63 8.68 21.02
N ASP A 51 13.58 8.42 21.92
CA ASP A 51 14.22 7.10 22.07
C ASP A 51 13.22 5.96 22.28
N GLU A 52 12.18 6.21 23.07
CA GLU A 52 11.14 5.21 23.31
C GLU A 52 10.40 4.82 22.02
N GLU A 53 9.97 5.81 21.23
CA GLU A 53 9.26 5.60 19.97
C GLU A 53 10.17 4.96 18.92
N TRP A 54 11.42 5.42 18.85
CA TRP A 54 12.45 4.86 17.98
C TRP A 54 12.72 3.39 18.31
N ASN A 55 12.97 3.05 19.57
CA ASN A 55 13.26 1.69 19.99
C ASN A 55 12.06 0.77 19.75
N LYS A 56 10.83 1.24 19.97
CA LYS A 56 9.61 0.50 19.62
C LYS A 56 9.55 0.23 18.11
N ALA A 57 9.83 1.24 17.27
CA ALA A 57 9.81 1.09 15.83
C ALA A 57 10.91 0.15 15.30
N VAL A 58 12.14 0.27 15.81
CA VAL A 58 13.27 -0.62 15.46
C VAL A 58 12.95 -2.06 15.85
N CYS A 59 12.47 -2.30 17.07
CA CYS A 59 12.08 -3.64 17.52
C CYS A 59 10.95 -4.23 16.65
N LYS A 60 9.95 -3.42 16.28
CA LYS A 60 8.88 -3.84 15.37
C LYS A 60 9.42 -4.17 13.97
N GLY A 61 10.28 -3.31 13.42
CA GLY A 61 10.90 -3.50 12.11
C GLY A 61 11.75 -4.78 12.06
N ASN A 62 12.62 -4.99 13.05
CA ASN A 62 13.43 -6.20 13.17
C ASN A 62 12.57 -7.47 13.21
N LYS A 63 11.47 -7.44 13.99
CA LYS A 63 10.51 -8.55 14.05
C LYS A 63 9.88 -8.83 12.69
N LEU A 64 9.42 -7.81 11.98
CA LEU A 64 8.82 -7.95 10.66
C LEU A 64 9.82 -8.50 9.63
N MET A 65 11.05 -7.99 9.64
CA MET A 65 12.11 -8.47 8.75
C MET A 65 12.45 -9.95 8.99
N GLN A 66 12.58 -10.36 10.25
CA GLN A 66 12.81 -11.76 10.58
C GLN A 66 11.62 -12.63 10.16
N ALA A 67 10.39 -12.17 10.38
CA ALA A 67 9.19 -12.91 9.98
C ALA A 67 9.09 -13.09 8.46
N MET A 68 9.43 -12.08 7.67
CA MET A 68 9.40 -12.14 6.19
C MET A 68 10.46 -13.07 5.60
N GLN A 69 11.58 -13.26 6.30
CA GLN A 69 12.68 -14.14 5.86
C GLN A 69 12.51 -15.59 6.36
N ALA A 70 11.70 -15.79 7.39
CA ALA A 70 11.47 -17.08 8.01
C ALA A 70 10.34 -17.86 7.33
N GLY A 71 10.38 -19.20 7.46
CA GLY A 71 9.21 -20.02 7.17
C GLY A 71 8.11 -19.83 8.22
N ASP A 72 6.87 -20.19 7.89
CA ASP A 72 5.68 -19.91 8.72
C ASP A 72 5.83 -20.41 10.17
N SER A 73 6.34 -21.62 10.37
CA SER A 73 6.52 -22.23 11.71
C SER A 73 7.53 -21.49 12.59
N GLU A 74 8.51 -20.82 12.00
CA GLU A 74 9.48 -19.99 12.73
C GLU A 74 8.95 -18.57 12.90
N ALA A 75 8.26 -18.03 11.88
CA ALA A 75 7.68 -16.71 11.94
C ALA A 75 6.61 -16.58 13.03
N ILE A 76 5.75 -17.59 13.25
CA ILE A 76 4.73 -17.56 14.32
C ILE A 76 5.32 -17.38 15.73
N LYS A 77 6.55 -17.87 15.95
CA LYS A 77 7.24 -17.80 17.26
C LYS A 77 7.65 -16.37 17.62
N LEU A 78 7.71 -15.48 16.63
CA LEU A 78 8.03 -14.06 16.84
C LEU A 78 6.87 -13.26 17.44
N TYR A 79 5.67 -13.83 17.45
CA TYR A 79 4.44 -13.18 17.91
C TYR A 79 3.93 -13.81 19.21
N SER A 80 3.26 -12.99 20.03
CA SER A 80 2.70 -13.39 21.32
C SER A 80 1.29 -12.81 21.50
N PRO A 81 0.26 -13.64 21.67
CA PRO A 81 0.30 -15.11 21.55
C PRO A 81 0.70 -15.53 20.12
N SER A 82 1.33 -16.70 19.99
CA SER A 82 1.71 -17.21 18.68
C SER A 82 0.45 -17.56 17.88
N PRO A 83 0.23 -16.94 16.70
CA PRO A 83 -0.90 -17.29 15.87
C PRO A 83 -0.70 -18.67 15.24
N PRO A 84 -1.76 -19.33 14.76
CA PRO A 84 -1.63 -20.61 14.05
C PRO A 84 -0.84 -20.49 12.73
N THR A 85 -0.82 -19.30 12.12
CA THR A 85 -0.06 -18.99 10.91
C THR A 85 0.17 -17.48 10.80
N VAL A 86 1.21 -17.06 10.07
CA VAL A 86 1.39 -15.65 9.65
C VAL A 86 0.99 -15.43 8.19
N GLN A 87 0.58 -16.48 7.47
CA GLN A 87 0.10 -16.37 6.11
C GLN A 87 -1.30 -15.77 6.05
N SER A 88 -1.57 -15.05 4.96
CA SER A 88 -2.93 -14.67 4.61
C SER A 88 -3.75 -15.93 4.31
N HIS A 89 -4.90 -16.08 4.96
CA HIS A 89 -5.81 -17.20 4.73
C HIS A 89 -6.84 -16.92 3.61
N TRP A 90 -6.85 -15.67 3.12
CA TRP A 90 -7.77 -15.22 2.09
C TRP A 90 -7.42 -15.83 0.74
N LYS A 91 -8.47 -16.15 -0.03
CA LYS A 91 -8.35 -16.61 -1.41
C LYS A 91 -8.79 -15.48 -2.34
N PHE A 92 -7.86 -14.93 -3.10
CA PHE A 92 -8.15 -13.85 -4.05
C PHE A 92 -8.40 -14.43 -5.45
N PRO A 93 -9.27 -13.81 -6.26
CA PRO A 93 -10.01 -12.56 -6.00
C PRO A 93 -11.31 -12.74 -5.20
N ASP A 94 -11.75 -13.97 -4.90
CA ASP A 94 -13.03 -14.25 -4.22
C ASP A 94 -13.20 -13.48 -2.90
N ALA A 95 -12.14 -13.38 -2.10
CA ALA A 95 -12.16 -12.66 -0.84
C ALA A 95 -12.48 -11.16 -1.00
N PHE A 96 -12.10 -10.53 -2.11
CA PHE A 96 -12.49 -9.16 -2.37
C PHE A 96 -14.01 -9.06 -2.54
N ARG A 97 -14.59 -9.88 -3.41
CA ARG A 97 -16.05 -9.94 -3.63
C ARG A 97 -16.80 -10.24 -2.33
N ASP A 98 -16.38 -11.28 -1.62
CA ASP A 98 -17.07 -11.78 -0.43
C ASP A 98 -17.08 -10.75 0.71
N TRP A 99 -16.02 -9.94 0.81
CA TRP A 99 -15.89 -8.85 1.78
C TRP A 99 -16.17 -7.46 1.18
N PHE A 100 -16.88 -7.40 0.05
CA PHE A 100 -17.38 -6.17 -0.54
C PHE A 100 -16.31 -5.13 -0.85
N TRP A 101 -15.12 -5.61 -1.23
CA TRP A 101 -14.07 -4.83 -1.84
C TRP A 101 -14.20 -4.88 -3.35
N PHE A 102 -14.14 -3.70 -3.97
CA PHE A 102 -14.16 -3.55 -5.41
C PHE A 102 -12.80 -3.08 -5.88
N VAL A 103 -12.26 -3.81 -6.85
CA VAL A 103 -10.97 -3.51 -7.46
C VAL A 103 -11.18 -2.99 -8.86
N SER A 104 -10.61 -1.82 -9.15
CA SER A 104 -10.71 -1.19 -10.47
C SER A 104 -9.35 -0.69 -10.93
N ASP A 105 -9.21 -0.52 -12.23
CA ASP A 105 -8.11 0.23 -12.79
C ASP A 105 -8.22 1.69 -12.34
N ALA A 106 -7.14 2.24 -11.78
CA ALA A 106 -7.18 3.60 -11.27
C ALA A 106 -7.23 4.63 -12.41
N ALA A 107 -6.67 4.31 -13.58
CA ALA A 107 -6.69 5.18 -14.76
C ALA A 107 -8.11 5.32 -15.33
N GLU A 108 -8.94 4.28 -15.20
CA GLU A 108 -10.36 4.32 -15.60
C GLU A 108 -11.20 5.17 -14.65
N VAL A 109 -10.90 5.13 -13.36
CA VAL A 109 -11.62 5.91 -12.33
C VAL A 109 -11.19 7.37 -12.33
N LYS A 110 -9.88 7.62 -12.39
CA LYS A 110 -9.30 8.97 -12.34
C LYS A 110 -8.05 9.04 -13.22
N PRO A 111 -8.19 9.44 -14.49
CA PRO A 111 -7.05 9.60 -15.40
C PRO A 111 -5.94 10.48 -14.80
N GLY A 112 -4.70 10.07 -15.01
CA GLY A 112 -3.49 10.73 -14.51
C GLY A 112 -2.99 10.18 -13.18
N ILE A 113 -3.82 9.48 -12.38
CA ILE A 113 -3.36 8.92 -11.10
C ILE A 113 -2.36 7.77 -11.28
N GLU A 114 -2.37 7.13 -12.44
CA GLU A 114 -1.43 6.11 -12.88
C GLU A 114 -0.01 6.64 -13.14
N LEU A 115 0.14 7.96 -13.29
CA LEU A 115 1.42 8.62 -13.57
C LEU A 115 2.28 8.70 -12.30
N LEU A 116 2.97 7.60 -11.98
CA LEU A 116 3.82 7.52 -10.78
C LEU A 116 4.94 8.57 -10.74
N ASP A 117 5.45 8.98 -11.89
CA ASP A 117 6.47 10.03 -11.97
C ASP A 117 5.86 11.42 -11.68
N GLU A 118 4.86 11.81 -12.47
CA GLU A 118 4.31 13.16 -12.46
C GLU A 118 3.42 13.44 -11.25
N VAL A 119 2.57 12.48 -10.86
CA VAL A 119 1.57 12.64 -9.80
C VAL A 119 2.05 12.13 -8.45
N TRP A 120 3.05 11.24 -8.41
CA TRP A 120 3.52 10.67 -7.14
C TRP A 120 4.99 10.93 -6.84
N GLY A 121 5.72 11.58 -7.75
CA GLY A 121 7.14 11.91 -7.58
C GLY A 121 8.06 10.69 -7.50
N LEU A 122 7.59 9.52 -7.95
CA LEU A 122 8.31 8.25 -7.78
C LEU A 122 9.33 7.99 -8.89
N GLY A 123 9.31 8.77 -9.98
CA GLY A 123 10.03 8.41 -11.21
C GLY A 123 11.53 8.30 -11.02
N ASP A 124 12.17 9.26 -10.36
CA ASP A 124 13.63 9.24 -10.13
C ASP A 124 14.05 8.07 -9.25
N ALA A 125 13.26 7.75 -8.22
CA ALA A 125 13.55 6.62 -7.35
C ALA A 125 13.39 5.28 -8.10
N LEU A 126 12.34 5.13 -8.91
CA LEU A 126 12.12 3.96 -9.75
C LEU A 126 13.23 3.80 -10.81
N ARG A 127 13.59 4.87 -11.52
CA ARG A 127 14.72 4.87 -12.46
C ARG A 127 16.05 4.55 -11.77
N GLY A 128 16.28 5.10 -10.59
CA GLY A 128 17.50 4.88 -9.79
C GLY A 128 17.69 3.41 -9.39
N ILE A 129 16.60 2.69 -9.10
CA ILE A 129 16.62 1.24 -8.84
C ILE A 129 16.49 0.39 -10.12
N GLY A 130 16.49 1.01 -11.30
CA GLY A 130 16.49 0.34 -12.60
C GLY A 130 15.17 -0.32 -12.98
N VAL A 131 14.03 0.24 -12.54
CA VAL A 131 12.69 -0.23 -12.91
C VAL A 131 11.91 0.85 -13.67
N SER A 132 10.86 0.46 -14.37
CA SER A 132 9.97 1.35 -15.10
C SER A 132 9.32 2.36 -14.16
N ALA A 133 9.32 3.64 -14.56
CA ALA A 133 8.53 4.70 -13.93
C ALA A 133 7.18 4.94 -14.62
N GLY A 134 7.01 4.50 -15.88
CA GLY A 134 5.82 4.76 -16.69
C GLY A 134 4.67 3.78 -16.43
N PRO A 135 3.42 4.19 -16.73
CA PRO A 135 2.24 3.35 -16.65
C PRO A 135 2.14 2.37 -17.84
N VAL A 136 1.43 1.25 -17.68
CA VAL A 136 1.24 0.26 -18.77
C VAL A 136 0.41 0.80 -19.94
N GLU A 137 -0.42 1.80 -19.68
CA GLU A 137 -1.31 2.45 -20.64
C GLU A 137 -0.53 3.35 -21.63
N ASP A 138 0.67 3.80 -21.26
CA ASP A 138 1.50 4.64 -22.13
C ASP A 138 2.17 3.80 -23.23
N ARG A 139 1.53 3.82 -24.39
CA ARG A 139 2.00 3.15 -25.61
C ARG A 139 3.34 3.67 -26.13
N ASN A 140 3.78 4.85 -25.71
CA ASN A 140 5.02 5.47 -26.17
C ASN A 140 6.22 5.15 -25.26
N LEU A 141 5.98 4.81 -23.98
CA LEU A 141 7.05 4.65 -22.98
C LEU A 141 7.28 3.21 -22.49
N SER A 142 6.59 2.21 -23.03
CA SER A 142 6.74 0.79 -22.62
C SER A 142 6.66 0.60 -21.10
N GLY A 143 5.79 1.39 -20.45
CA GLY A 143 5.65 1.38 -19.01
C GLY A 143 5.11 0.04 -18.50
N LYS A 144 5.36 -0.23 -17.22
CA LYS A 144 5.09 -1.53 -16.58
C LYS A 144 4.31 -1.40 -15.27
N ASN A 145 3.96 -0.18 -14.88
CA ASN A 145 3.21 0.06 -13.66
C ASN A 145 1.72 0.10 -13.98
N LYS A 146 0.95 -0.73 -13.28
CA LYS A 146 -0.50 -0.63 -13.26
C LYS A 146 -0.92 -0.08 -11.90
N VAL A 147 -1.80 0.92 -11.86
CA VAL A 147 -2.32 1.44 -10.58
C VAL A 147 -3.73 0.88 -10.36
N LEU A 148 -3.93 0.25 -9.21
CA LEU A 148 -5.21 -0.36 -8.82
C LEU A 148 -5.83 0.38 -7.64
N TYR A 149 -7.13 0.61 -7.72
CA TYR A 149 -7.98 1.01 -6.61
C TYR A 149 -8.58 -0.21 -5.96
N ALA A 150 -8.60 -0.24 -4.62
CA ALA A 150 -9.41 -1.15 -3.83
C ALA A 150 -10.30 -0.33 -2.89
N THR A 151 -11.60 -0.34 -3.14
CA THR A 151 -12.60 0.40 -2.36
C THR A 151 -13.51 -0.55 -1.61
N HIS A 152 -13.74 -0.32 -0.31
CA HIS A 152 -14.68 -1.10 0.49
C HIS A 152 -16.07 -0.46 0.43
N GLY A 153 -16.90 -0.99 -0.47
CA GLY A 153 -18.17 -0.44 -0.92
C GLY A 153 -18.16 -0.06 -2.39
N TRP A 154 -19.34 -0.06 -3.02
CA TRP A 154 -19.50 0.26 -4.43
C TRP A 154 -19.69 1.78 -4.60
N PRO A 155 -18.72 2.53 -5.15
CA PRO A 155 -18.77 3.98 -5.13
C PRO A 155 -19.52 4.59 -6.32
N TRP A 156 -20.23 3.79 -7.14
CA TRP A 156 -20.88 4.25 -8.37
C TRP A 156 -22.37 3.92 -8.39
N ASP A 157 -23.22 4.72 -9.05
CA ASP A 157 -24.60 4.34 -9.35
C ASP A 157 -24.72 3.71 -10.75
N GLU A 158 -25.96 3.48 -11.21
CA GLU A 158 -26.28 2.92 -12.53
C GLU A 158 -25.98 3.86 -13.71
N HIS A 159 -25.56 5.10 -13.42
CA HIS A 159 -25.19 6.13 -14.38
C HIS A 159 -23.71 6.52 -14.28
N ASP A 160 -22.89 5.67 -13.63
CA ASP A 160 -21.48 5.91 -13.34
C ASP A 160 -21.24 7.21 -12.55
N GLN A 161 -22.23 7.67 -11.78
CA GLN A 161 -22.07 8.80 -10.87
C GLN A 161 -21.57 8.33 -9.51
N GLU A 162 -20.71 9.13 -8.88
CA GLU A 162 -20.17 8.82 -7.56
C GLU A 162 -21.27 8.86 -6.49
N ILE A 163 -21.35 7.80 -5.68
CA ILE A 163 -22.23 7.70 -4.53
C ILE A 163 -21.43 7.39 -3.26
N ASP A 164 -22.01 7.71 -2.11
CA ASP A 164 -21.40 7.34 -0.83
C ASP A 164 -21.40 5.81 -0.67
N ALA A 165 -20.20 5.25 -0.71
CA ALA A 165 -19.96 3.84 -0.44
C ALA A 165 -20.22 3.49 1.03
N LYS A 166 -20.14 4.48 1.94
CA LYS A 166 -20.21 4.25 3.38
C LYS A 166 -21.62 3.88 3.83
N GLY A 167 -21.72 2.83 4.64
CA GLY A 167 -22.99 2.36 5.19
C GLY A 167 -23.79 1.44 4.27
N GLN A 168 -23.36 1.25 3.02
CA GLN A 168 -23.92 0.22 2.13
C GLN A 168 -23.88 -1.14 2.82
N LYS A 169 -24.99 -1.87 2.81
CA LYS A 169 -25.12 -3.14 3.52
C LYS A 169 -24.75 -4.29 2.61
N TYR A 170 -24.00 -5.25 3.15
CA TYR A 170 -23.67 -6.48 2.43
C TYR A 170 -23.66 -7.70 3.36
N LYS A 171 -23.64 -8.89 2.76
CA LYS A 171 -23.56 -10.18 3.46
C LYS A 171 -22.36 -10.94 2.97
N VAL A 172 -21.59 -11.49 3.90
CA VAL A 172 -20.49 -12.40 3.58
C VAL A 172 -21.06 -13.82 3.42
N PRO A 173 -20.70 -14.58 2.38
CA PRO A 173 -21.13 -15.97 2.21
C PRO A 173 -20.85 -16.82 3.45
N GLY A 174 -21.85 -17.59 3.90
CA GLY A 174 -21.73 -18.44 5.09
C GLY A 174 -21.84 -17.69 6.44
N ASN A 175 -22.04 -16.38 6.44
CA ASN A 175 -22.25 -15.58 7.64
C ASN A 175 -23.70 -15.08 7.73
N THR A 176 -24.25 -15.01 8.94
CA THR A 176 -25.59 -14.46 9.22
C THR A 176 -25.59 -12.95 9.48
N LYS A 177 -24.43 -12.37 9.81
CA LYS A 177 -24.26 -10.94 10.07
C LYS A 177 -24.39 -10.13 8.79
N ILE A 178 -25.06 -8.98 8.89
CA ILE A 178 -25.06 -7.94 7.85
C ILE A 178 -23.97 -6.94 8.21
N TYR A 179 -23.04 -6.74 7.30
CA TYR A 179 -21.95 -5.78 7.45
C TYR A 179 -22.29 -4.46 6.75
N ARG A 180 -21.52 -3.43 7.06
CA ARG A 180 -21.60 -2.11 6.45
C ARG A 180 -20.26 -1.76 5.79
N ALA A 181 -20.31 -1.28 4.56
CA ALA A 181 -19.17 -0.75 3.85
C ALA A 181 -18.62 0.50 4.58
N THR A 182 -17.29 0.62 4.64
CA THR A 182 -16.62 1.69 5.40
C THR A 182 -16.13 2.84 4.53
N ASP A 183 -16.23 2.71 3.21
CA ASP A 183 -15.59 3.62 2.25
C ASP A 183 -14.06 3.68 2.43
N ALA A 184 -13.48 2.52 2.80
CA ALA A 184 -12.02 2.36 2.83
C ALA A 184 -11.47 2.39 1.43
N LEU A 185 -10.31 3.01 1.25
CA LEU A 185 -9.67 3.18 -0.04
C LEU A 185 -8.19 2.85 0.10
N MET A 186 -7.73 1.89 -0.69
CA MET A 186 -6.31 1.61 -0.81
C MET A 186 -5.91 1.62 -2.28
N VAL A 187 -4.80 2.27 -2.58
CA VAL A 187 -4.32 2.48 -3.94
C VAL A 187 -2.87 2.04 -4.02
N TYR A 188 -2.60 1.15 -4.99
CA TYR A 188 -1.29 0.57 -5.18
C TYR A 188 -0.85 0.67 -6.64
N GLY A 189 0.36 1.16 -6.87
CA GLY A 189 1.08 0.91 -8.11
C GLY A 189 1.74 -0.46 -8.08
N ILE A 190 1.54 -1.26 -9.12
CA ILE A 190 1.98 -2.65 -9.21
C ILE A 190 2.72 -2.86 -10.52
N ASN A 191 3.92 -3.40 -10.42
CA ASN A 191 4.71 -3.85 -11.55
C ASN A 191 5.17 -5.27 -11.26
N ASN A 192 4.36 -6.24 -11.69
CA ASN A 192 4.63 -7.66 -11.48
C ASN A 192 5.87 -8.15 -12.27
N GLU A 193 6.19 -7.49 -13.39
CA GLU A 193 7.35 -7.83 -14.21
C GLU A 193 8.67 -7.51 -13.49
N GLU A 194 8.72 -6.38 -12.82
CA GLU A 194 9.92 -5.89 -12.16
C GLU A 194 9.81 -5.95 -10.64
N GLY A 195 8.82 -6.66 -10.10
CA GLY A 195 8.77 -6.96 -8.68
C GLY A 195 8.55 -5.73 -7.79
N VAL A 196 7.84 -4.71 -8.26
CA VAL A 196 7.64 -3.45 -7.52
C VAL A 196 6.19 -3.32 -7.08
N MET A 197 6.00 -2.92 -5.84
CA MET A 197 4.72 -2.43 -5.34
C MET A 197 4.91 -1.09 -4.64
N CYS A 198 4.09 -0.11 -4.99
CA CYS A 198 4.09 1.23 -4.41
C CYS A 198 2.75 1.49 -3.75
N THR A 199 2.73 1.71 -2.43
CA THR A 199 1.54 2.18 -1.72
C THR A 199 1.39 3.67 -1.96
N LEU A 200 0.26 4.08 -2.55
CA LEU A 200 -0.01 5.48 -2.90
C LEU A 200 -1.02 6.08 -1.93
N ILE A 201 -2.10 5.35 -1.63
CA ILE A 201 -3.14 5.74 -0.67
C ILE A 201 -3.45 4.53 0.22
N GLN A 202 -3.60 4.76 1.53
CA GLN A 202 -3.92 3.70 2.48
C GLN A 202 -4.88 4.18 3.57
N LEU A 203 -6.18 4.26 3.24
CA LEU A 203 -7.25 4.58 4.17
C LEU A 203 -7.95 3.29 4.62
N SER A 204 -7.57 2.75 5.76
CA SER A 204 -8.12 1.48 6.26
C SER A 204 -9.59 1.61 6.71
N PRO A 205 -10.34 0.49 6.79
CA PRO A 205 -11.69 0.46 7.34
C PRO A 205 -11.78 1.12 8.72
N LYS A 206 -10.90 0.72 9.64
CA LYS A 206 -10.81 1.31 10.99
C LYS A 206 -10.54 2.82 10.95
N PHE A 207 -9.67 3.28 10.04
CA PHE A 207 -9.40 4.71 9.88
C PHE A 207 -10.64 5.49 9.43
N LYS A 208 -11.39 5.00 8.43
CA LYS A 208 -12.56 5.71 7.88
C LYS A 208 -13.73 5.85 8.85
N VAL A 209 -13.80 5.03 9.89
CA VAL A 209 -14.90 5.07 10.88
C VAL A 209 -14.46 5.56 12.27
N ARG A 210 -13.18 5.89 12.49
CA ARG A 210 -12.60 6.18 13.83
C ARG A 210 -13.23 7.30 14.65
N TYR A 211 -14.02 8.20 14.03
CA TYR A 211 -14.70 9.31 14.70
C TYR A 211 -16.22 9.12 14.75
N ARG A 212 -16.69 7.88 14.61
CA ARG A 212 -18.11 7.54 14.55
C ARG A 212 -18.46 6.68 15.75
N GLU A 213 -19.39 7.17 16.55
CA GLU A 213 -19.90 6.45 17.73
C GLU A 213 -20.83 5.30 17.32
N ASP A 214 -21.33 5.29 16.08
CA ASP A 214 -22.24 4.26 15.58
C ASP A 214 -21.54 3.01 15.00
N TRP A 215 -20.22 2.87 15.17
CA TRP A 215 -19.42 1.77 14.63
C TRP A 215 -18.62 1.07 15.72
N GLU A 216 -18.90 -0.20 15.93
CA GLU A 216 -18.14 -1.07 16.83
C GLU A 216 -17.01 -1.79 16.08
N GLU A 217 -16.01 -2.30 16.81
CA GLU A 217 -14.88 -3.03 16.21
C GLU A 217 -15.37 -4.26 15.43
N ASP A 218 -16.39 -4.95 15.94
CA ASP A 218 -16.99 -6.12 15.28
C ASP A 218 -17.73 -5.78 13.98
N ASP A 219 -18.08 -4.51 13.74
CA ASP A 219 -18.74 -4.07 12.49
C ASP A 219 -17.79 -3.90 11.32
N LEU A 220 -16.48 -3.89 11.59
CA LEU A 220 -15.45 -3.81 10.55
C LEU A 220 -15.38 -5.13 9.76
N PRO A 221 -15.00 -5.08 8.46
CA PRO A 221 -14.72 -6.29 7.71
C PRO A 221 -13.53 -7.04 8.34
N GLU A 222 -13.53 -8.37 8.29
CA GLU A 222 -12.35 -9.15 8.69
C GLU A 222 -11.20 -8.93 7.71
N LEU A 223 -11.51 -8.83 6.41
CA LEU A 223 -10.56 -8.37 5.40
C LEU A 223 -10.39 -6.85 5.49
N GLN A 224 -9.58 -6.40 6.45
CA GLN A 224 -9.29 -4.97 6.70
C GLN A 224 -7.80 -4.63 6.75
N LYS A 225 -6.93 -5.64 6.84
CA LYS A 225 -5.49 -5.43 6.94
C LYS A 225 -4.94 -5.02 5.59
N ALA A 226 -4.20 -3.91 5.55
CA ALA A 226 -3.60 -3.41 4.32
C ALA A 226 -2.64 -4.41 3.66
N SER A 227 -1.93 -5.24 4.44
CA SER A 227 -1.08 -6.30 3.90
C SER A 227 -1.87 -7.38 3.15
N ASP A 228 -3.07 -7.73 3.62
CA ASP A 228 -3.93 -8.70 2.94
C ASP A 228 -4.48 -8.11 1.63
N ILE A 229 -4.93 -6.85 1.65
CA ILE A 229 -5.38 -6.13 0.45
C ILE A 229 -4.24 -6.01 -0.56
N ALA A 230 -3.05 -5.56 -0.13
CA ALA A 230 -1.87 -5.47 -0.97
C ALA A 230 -1.51 -6.83 -1.60
N TRP A 231 -1.54 -7.92 -0.81
CA TRP A 231 -1.31 -9.26 -1.32
C TRP A 231 -2.37 -9.69 -2.33
N GLY A 232 -3.65 -9.40 -2.08
CA GLY A 232 -4.71 -9.67 -3.04
C GLY A 232 -4.53 -8.91 -4.34
N LEU A 233 -4.15 -7.63 -4.27
CA LEU A 233 -3.89 -6.79 -5.44
C LEU A 233 -2.66 -7.26 -6.23
N TRP A 234 -1.58 -7.68 -5.54
CA TRP A 234 -0.41 -8.29 -6.18
C TRP A 234 -0.77 -9.50 -7.05
N ASN A 235 -1.77 -10.26 -6.59
CA ASN A 235 -2.26 -11.49 -7.22
C ASN A 235 -3.51 -11.28 -8.09
N TYR A 236 -3.92 -10.03 -8.32
CA TYR A 236 -5.19 -9.73 -8.96
C TYR A 236 -5.20 -10.05 -10.46
N ASP A 237 -4.05 -9.96 -11.13
CA ASP A 237 -3.94 -10.36 -12.53
C ASP A 237 -4.02 -11.89 -12.66
N GLU A 238 -5.13 -12.39 -13.23
CA GLU A 238 -5.36 -13.82 -13.46
C GLU A 238 -4.31 -14.44 -14.40
N LYS A 239 -3.60 -13.64 -15.21
CA LYS A 239 -2.54 -14.10 -16.12
C LYS A 239 -1.17 -14.18 -15.43
N LEU A 240 -1.08 -13.85 -14.15
CA LEU A 240 0.16 -13.85 -13.39
C LEU A 240 0.69 -15.27 -13.22
N THR A 241 1.88 -15.54 -13.74
CA THR A 241 2.56 -16.82 -13.56
C THR A 241 3.08 -17.00 -12.14
N ASP A 242 3.30 -18.23 -11.69
CA ASP A 242 3.86 -18.52 -10.37
C ASP A 242 5.25 -17.89 -10.15
N GLU A 243 6.04 -17.75 -11.22
CA GLU A 243 7.35 -17.08 -11.20
C GLU A 243 7.18 -15.59 -10.94
N ARG A 244 6.23 -14.93 -11.63
CA ARG A 244 5.92 -13.51 -11.42
C ARG A 244 5.28 -13.25 -10.07
N ARG A 245 4.47 -14.17 -9.56
CA ARG A 245 3.93 -14.09 -8.19
C ARG A 245 5.03 -14.02 -7.13
N LYS A 246 6.17 -14.67 -7.37
CA LYS A 246 7.34 -14.70 -6.47
C LYS A 246 8.34 -13.57 -6.74
N SER A 247 8.10 -12.69 -7.71
CA SER A 247 9.07 -11.69 -8.15
C SER A 247 9.14 -10.43 -7.27
N LEU A 248 8.20 -10.26 -6.32
CA LEU A 248 8.13 -9.06 -5.48
C LEU A 248 9.45 -8.86 -4.73
N ARG A 249 10.11 -7.74 -5.02
CA ARG A 249 11.44 -7.40 -4.49
C ARG A 249 11.53 -6.00 -3.91
N TYR A 250 10.68 -5.07 -4.36
CA TYR A 250 10.61 -3.70 -3.88
C TYR A 250 9.23 -3.35 -3.36
N PHE A 251 9.18 -2.72 -2.19
CA PHE A 251 7.95 -2.19 -1.61
C PHE A 251 8.19 -0.74 -1.21
N ALA A 252 7.51 0.19 -1.88
CA ALA A 252 7.59 1.62 -1.62
C ALA A 252 6.31 2.13 -0.95
N VAL A 253 6.44 3.19 -0.17
CA VAL A 253 5.29 3.91 0.40
C VAL A 253 5.47 5.38 0.09
N SER A 254 4.48 5.95 -0.60
CA SER A 254 4.42 7.37 -0.94
C SER A 254 3.46 8.13 -0.03
N ALA A 255 3.51 9.46 -0.11
CA ALA A 255 2.55 10.38 0.52
C ALA A 255 2.27 10.11 2.01
N ILE A 256 3.32 9.79 2.78
CA ILE A 256 3.20 9.49 4.22
C ILE A 256 2.70 10.73 4.96
N SER A 257 1.51 10.64 5.56
CA SER A 257 0.89 11.73 6.34
C SER A 257 0.97 11.54 7.86
N ASN A 258 1.35 10.35 8.34
CA ASN A 258 1.44 10.03 9.76
C ASN A 258 2.62 10.75 10.44
N TRP A 259 2.33 11.63 11.40
CA TRP A 259 3.32 12.42 12.15
C TRP A 259 4.38 11.56 12.84
N GLY A 260 3.98 10.47 13.49
CA GLY A 260 4.91 9.54 14.15
C GLY A 260 5.87 8.88 13.16
N THR A 261 5.38 8.43 12.00
CA THR A 261 6.23 7.88 10.94
C THR A 261 7.18 8.94 10.38
N LYS A 262 6.72 10.17 10.16
CA LYS A 262 7.59 11.27 9.71
C LYS A 262 8.71 11.57 10.73
N ALA A 263 8.39 11.60 12.03
CA ALA A 263 9.39 11.79 13.08
C ALA A 263 10.43 10.67 13.12
N LEU A 264 10.01 9.42 12.88
CA LEU A 264 10.92 8.26 12.75
C LEU A 264 11.82 8.39 11.51
N ILE A 265 11.26 8.79 10.36
CA ILE A 265 12.03 9.02 9.12
C ILE A 265 13.06 10.13 9.32
N LYS A 266 12.66 11.26 9.92
CA LYS A 266 13.57 12.37 10.23
C LYS A 266 14.72 11.91 11.12
N ARG A 267 14.43 11.11 12.16
CA ARG A 267 15.47 10.53 13.02
C ARG A 267 16.40 9.58 12.26
N ALA A 268 15.86 8.75 11.36
CA ALA A 268 16.65 7.79 10.58
C ALA A 268 17.59 8.47 9.60
N ILE A 269 17.14 9.54 8.93
CA ILE A 269 17.95 10.33 8.00
C ILE A 269 18.98 11.17 8.76
N GLY A 270 18.61 11.65 9.95
CA GLY A 270 19.45 12.52 10.77
C GLY A 270 19.78 13.83 10.04
N ASN A 271 21.04 14.25 10.11
CA ASN A 271 21.55 15.41 9.37
C ASN A 271 22.17 15.04 8.02
N SER A 272 21.93 13.81 7.54
CA SER A 272 22.52 13.37 6.28
C SER A 272 21.94 14.20 5.14
N PRO A 273 22.78 14.83 4.28
CA PRO A 273 22.26 15.39 3.06
C PRO A 273 21.67 14.23 2.25
N LEU A 274 20.36 14.29 1.99
CA LEU A 274 19.73 13.37 1.05
C LEU A 274 20.32 13.70 -0.32
N ASN A 275 21.31 12.92 -0.74
CA ASN A 275 21.84 13.04 -2.09
C ASN A 275 20.68 12.77 -3.07
N PRO A 276 20.58 13.52 -4.17
CA PRO A 276 19.63 13.18 -5.22
C PRO A 276 19.84 11.72 -5.62
N TRP A 277 18.74 11.02 -5.92
CA TRP A 277 18.80 9.65 -6.41
C TRP A 277 19.76 9.60 -7.59
N LEU A 278 20.69 8.65 -7.59
CA LEU A 278 21.63 8.45 -8.69
C LEU A 278 20.81 8.07 -9.93
N THR A 279 20.44 9.06 -10.73
CA THR A 279 19.96 8.82 -12.08
C THR A 279 21.16 8.25 -12.83
N LYS A 280 20.96 7.10 -13.51
CA LYS A 280 21.95 6.63 -14.48
C LYS A 280 21.92 7.55 -15.70
N GLU A 281 22.31 8.80 -15.53
CA GLU A 281 22.68 9.67 -16.65
C GLU A 281 24.17 9.44 -16.92
N GLY A 282 24.45 8.69 -17.97
CA GLY A 282 25.82 8.34 -18.37
C GLY A 282 25.98 7.08 -19.20
N GLY A 283 24.91 6.59 -19.84
CA GLY A 283 25.04 5.67 -20.96
C GLY A 283 25.18 6.48 -22.24
N ASP A 284 26.41 6.84 -22.60
CA ASP A 284 26.72 7.41 -23.92
C ASP A 284 26.08 6.56 -25.02
N LYS A 285 25.27 7.21 -25.86
CA LYS A 285 25.00 6.80 -27.24
C LYS A 285 25.31 7.98 -28.15
#